data_AF-A0A959LJD5-F1
#
_entry.id   AF-A0A959LJD5-F1
#
_cell.length_a   1.000
_cell.length_b   1.000
_cell.length_c   1.000
_cell.angle_alpha   90.00
_cell.angle_beta   90.00
_cell.angle_gamma   90.00
#
_symmetry.space_group_name_H-M   'P 1'
#
loop_
_entity.id
_entity.type
_entity.pdbx_description
1 polymer ?
#
loop_
_entity_poly.entity_id
_entity_poly.type
_entity_poly.pdbx_seq_one_letter_code
_entity_poly.pdbx_strand_id
1 'polypeptide(L)'
;MKRIITLLFLALACLPLQAASFGLMWELSSTLIAILITVMVLVIVLLVTVGDSLLRVRAKELGVLHFANYAIFPPSGKANGQSDSERTIRLRKGHTIKLKGQAADEILDCPTTTVAVQPTNVHGIVPIPKMEVAVGDTVKAGDPLFHDKNLEQIKFVAPVSGEVIEIRRGAKRAITHVVILADKKLTYRTLTPPDLTKASRPELVNFLAESGTWPLIKQRPFNVLAGMDVVPRDIFISTFDTAPLAPDNRMIVSGQEEAFQKGLDVLARLTDGAVHLGLDGSISGETAFTRATGV
;
A
#
# COMPACT_ATOMS: atom_id res chain seq x y z
N MET A 1 17.77 -28.31 -10.71
CA MET A 1 17.68 -28.73 -12.13
C MET A 1 19.02 -29.05 -12.77
N LYS A 2 20.04 -28.16 -12.78
CA LYS A 2 21.36 -28.50 -13.36
C LYS A 2 21.89 -29.86 -12.84
N ARG A 3 21.92 -30.08 -11.53
CA ARG A 3 22.34 -31.36 -10.91
C ARG A 3 21.48 -32.58 -11.29
N ILE A 4 20.18 -32.42 -11.52
CA ILE A 4 19.27 -33.53 -11.89
C ILE A 4 19.46 -33.90 -13.36
N ILE A 5 19.61 -32.91 -14.25
CA ILE A 5 19.91 -33.12 -15.66
C ILE A 5 21.31 -33.75 -15.79
N THR A 6 22.31 -33.29 -15.02
CA THR A 6 23.65 -33.90 -15.02
C THR A 6 23.64 -35.32 -14.46
N LEU A 7 22.86 -35.61 -13.41
CA LEU A 7 22.71 -36.96 -12.86
C LEU A 7 21.95 -37.90 -13.82
N LEU A 8 20.93 -37.41 -14.53
CA LEU A 8 20.21 -38.17 -15.55
C LEU A 8 21.14 -38.48 -16.73
N PHE A 9 21.96 -37.51 -17.17
CA PHE A 9 22.96 -37.70 -18.22
C PHE A 9 24.06 -38.69 -17.82
N LEU A 10 24.51 -38.64 -16.56
CA LEU A 10 25.52 -39.54 -16.01
C LEU A 10 24.98 -40.97 -15.84
N ALA A 11 23.70 -41.13 -15.45
CA ALA A 11 23.04 -42.42 -15.38
C ALA A 11 22.80 -43.04 -16.76
N LEU A 12 22.42 -42.22 -17.75
CA LEU A 12 22.16 -42.68 -19.13
C LEU A 12 23.46 -43.05 -19.87
N ALA A 13 24.58 -42.38 -19.56
CA ALA A 13 25.91 -42.73 -20.08
C ALA A 13 26.51 -44.00 -19.46
N CYS A 14 25.99 -44.47 -18.32
CA CYS A 14 26.48 -45.67 -17.62
C CYS A 14 25.77 -46.97 -18.09
N LEU A 15 24.58 -46.87 -18.67
CA LEU A 15 23.80 -48.01 -19.18
C LEU A 15 24.55 -48.90 -20.22
N PRO A 16 25.34 -48.38 -21.18
CA PRO A 16 26.08 -49.25 -22.08
C PRO A 16 27.28 -49.95 -21.43
N LEU A 17 27.71 -49.54 -20.23
CA LEU A 17 28.88 -50.12 -19.56
C LEU A 17 28.55 -51.38 -18.74
N GLN A 18 27.29 -51.57 -18.33
CA GLN A 18 26.84 -52.75 -17.55
C GLN A 18 26.36 -53.92 -18.43
N ALA A 19 26.10 -53.69 -19.71
CA ALA A 19 25.68 -54.75 -20.65
C ALA A 19 26.81 -55.73 -21.03
N ALA A 20 28.07 -55.43 -20.71
CA ALA A 20 29.21 -56.26 -21.12
C ALA A 20 29.44 -57.54 -20.27
N SER A 21 28.53 -57.91 -19.35
CA SER A 21 28.78 -59.01 -18.40
C SER A 21 27.64 -60.04 -18.21
N PHE A 22 26.71 -60.19 -19.17
CA PHE A 22 25.72 -61.28 -19.07
C PHE A 22 25.19 -61.78 -20.43
N GLY A 23 25.74 -62.91 -20.91
CA GLY A 23 25.03 -63.90 -21.75
C GLY A 23 24.59 -63.49 -23.17
N LEU A 24 25.42 -63.84 -24.16
CA LEU A 24 25.13 -63.81 -25.61
C LEU A 24 24.00 -64.77 -26.02
N MET A 25 22.75 -64.31 -26.17
CA MET A 25 21.78 -64.80 -27.19
C MET A 25 20.40 -64.09 -27.24
N TRP A 26 20.29 -62.78 -26.92
CA TRP A 26 19.12 -61.95 -27.29
C TRP A 26 19.48 -60.45 -27.48
N GLU A 27 20.75 -60.06 -27.41
CA GLU A 27 21.11 -58.66 -27.12
C GLU A 27 20.97 -57.65 -28.28
N LEU A 28 20.89 -58.08 -29.54
CA LEU A 28 20.92 -57.13 -30.67
C LEU A 28 19.62 -56.32 -30.81
N SER A 29 18.45 -56.89 -30.47
CA SER A 29 17.17 -56.18 -30.57
C SER A 29 16.94 -55.23 -29.39
N SER A 30 17.30 -55.66 -28.17
CA SER A 30 17.15 -54.86 -26.95
C SER A 30 18.11 -53.68 -26.91
N THR A 31 19.34 -53.84 -27.40
CA THR A 31 20.32 -52.74 -27.50
C THR A 31 19.91 -51.70 -28.55
N LEU A 32 19.39 -52.11 -29.71
CA LEU A 32 18.85 -51.21 -30.72
C LEU A 32 17.65 -50.40 -30.19
N ILE A 33 16.73 -51.03 -29.47
CA ILE A 33 15.59 -50.36 -28.83
C ILE A 33 16.08 -49.38 -27.75
N ALA A 34 17.06 -49.78 -26.94
CA ALA A 34 17.64 -48.92 -25.91
C ALA A 34 18.26 -47.66 -26.53
N ILE A 35 19.07 -47.79 -27.60
CA ILE A 35 19.69 -46.68 -28.33
C ILE A 35 18.62 -45.73 -28.90
N LEU A 36 17.54 -46.26 -29.45
CA LEU A 36 16.47 -45.44 -30.03
C LEU A 36 15.73 -44.63 -28.96
N ILE A 37 15.51 -45.20 -27.77
CA ILE A 37 14.94 -44.48 -26.62
C ILE A 37 15.89 -43.39 -26.12
N THR A 38 17.20 -43.65 -26.04
CA THR A 38 18.19 -42.63 -25.64
C THR A 38 18.22 -41.45 -26.61
N VAL A 39 18.20 -41.73 -27.92
CA VAL A 39 18.15 -40.69 -28.96
C VAL A 39 16.86 -39.88 -28.84
N MET A 40 15.72 -40.55 -28.64
CA MET A 40 14.42 -39.86 -28.46
C MET A 40 14.43 -38.95 -27.22
N VAL A 41 14.95 -39.42 -26.08
CA VAL A 41 15.07 -38.61 -24.86
C VAL A 41 16.00 -37.42 -25.07
N LEU A 42 17.11 -37.60 -25.79
CA LEU A 42 18.04 -36.51 -26.09
C LEU A 42 17.40 -35.44 -26.99
N VAL A 43 16.62 -35.84 -27.98
CA VAL A 43 15.84 -34.92 -28.84
C VAL A 43 14.80 -34.16 -28.02
N ILE A 44 14.09 -34.83 -27.11
CA ILE A 44 13.11 -34.17 -26.23
C ILE A 44 13.81 -33.16 -25.30
N VAL A 45 14.96 -33.51 -24.71
CA VAL A 45 15.74 -32.60 -23.88
C VAL A 45 16.21 -31.38 -24.69
N LEU A 46 16.69 -31.59 -25.92
CA LEU A 46 17.07 -30.50 -26.81
C LEU A 46 15.88 -29.56 -27.07
N LEU A 47 14.71 -30.11 -27.45
CA LEU A 47 13.51 -29.33 -27.69
C LEU A 47 13.07 -28.51 -26.46
N VAL A 48 13.12 -29.13 -25.27
CA VAL A 48 12.81 -28.43 -24.01
C VAL A 48 13.83 -27.30 -23.75
N THR A 49 15.13 -27.53 -23.97
CA THR A 49 16.16 -26.48 -23.75
C THR A 49 16.04 -25.30 -24.73
N VAL A 50 15.68 -25.56 -25.98
CA VAL A 50 15.43 -24.52 -26.98
C VAL A 50 14.13 -23.77 -26.65
N GLY A 51 13.06 -24.48 -26.28
CA GLY A 51 11.80 -23.88 -25.85
C GLY A 51 11.98 -22.94 -24.65
N ASP A 52 12.73 -23.36 -23.63
CA ASP A 52 13.11 -22.54 -22.47
C ASP A 52 13.91 -21.29 -22.87
N SER A 53 14.79 -21.41 -23.87
CA SER A 53 15.61 -20.31 -24.34
C SER A 53 14.78 -19.27 -25.10
N LEU A 54 13.82 -19.72 -25.92
CA LEU A 54 12.89 -18.83 -26.64
C LEU A 54 11.91 -18.14 -25.67
N LEU A 55 11.39 -18.87 -24.68
CA LEU A 55 10.54 -18.31 -23.63
C LEU A 55 11.26 -17.20 -22.85
N ARG A 56 12.56 -17.36 -22.55
CA ARG A 56 13.36 -16.31 -21.89
C ARG A 56 13.58 -15.08 -22.75
N VAL A 57 13.81 -15.25 -24.06
CA VAL A 57 13.95 -14.12 -24.99
C VAL A 57 12.64 -13.33 -25.06
N ARG A 58 11.50 -14.01 -25.19
CA ARG A 58 10.17 -13.37 -25.17
C ARG A 58 9.84 -12.72 -23.83
N ALA A 59 10.18 -13.36 -22.71
CA ALA A 59 9.99 -12.78 -21.38
C ALA A 59 10.82 -11.49 -21.17
N LYS A 60 12.02 -11.42 -21.76
CA LYS A 60 12.87 -10.23 -21.73
C LYS A 60 12.30 -9.09 -22.59
N GLU A 61 11.72 -9.39 -23.75
CA GLU A 61 11.00 -8.42 -24.58
C GLU A 61 9.76 -7.85 -23.86
N LEU A 62 9.11 -8.65 -23.02
CA LEU A 62 7.93 -8.28 -22.24
C LEU A 62 8.25 -7.63 -20.88
N GLY A 63 9.52 -7.30 -20.60
CA GLY A 63 9.92 -6.56 -19.39
C GLY A 63 9.89 -7.37 -18.07
N VAL A 64 9.77 -8.69 -18.13
CA VAL A 64 9.61 -9.52 -16.91
C VAL A 64 10.98 -9.79 -16.25
N LEU A 65 11.19 -9.31 -15.02
CA LEU A 65 12.47 -9.39 -14.30
C LEU A 65 12.76 -10.75 -13.63
N HIS A 66 11.74 -11.62 -13.46
CA HIS A 66 11.85 -12.92 -12.78
C HIS A 66 11.62 -14.11 -13.73
N PHE A 67 12.68 -14.55 -14.40
CA PHE A 67 12.66 -15.66 -15.38
C PHE A 67 12.37 -17.06 -14.80
N ALA A 68 12.43 -17.23 -13.48
CA ALA A 68 12.31 -18.53 -12.84
C ALA A 68 10.92 -19.18 -12.99
N ASN A 69 9.89 -18.38 -13.29
CA ASN A 69 8.49 -18.83 -13.39
C ASN A 69 8.05 -19.15 -14.83
N TYR A 70 8.90 -18.89 -15.84
CA TYR A 70 8.58 -19.08 -17.27
C TYR A 70 9.34 -20.24 -17.93
N ALA A 71 9.95 -21.12 -17.13
CA ALA A 71 10.51 -22.38 -17.62
C ALA A 71 9.37 -23.38 -17.90
N ILE A 72 9.57 -24.27 -18.86
CA ILE A 72 8.66 -25.39 -19.17
C ILE A 72 8.43 -26.26 -17.91
N PHE A 73 9.42 -26.31 -17.02
CA PHE A 73 9.31 -26.92 -15.69
C PHE A 73 9.71 -25.90 -14.61
N PRO A 74 8.76 -25.12 -14.05
CA PRO A 74 9.07 -24.23 -12.95
C PRO A 74 9.49 -25.04 -11.71
N PRO A 75 10.40 -24.52 -10.87
CA PRO A 75 10.73 -25.15 -9.60
C PRO A 75 9.46 -25.31 -8.76
N SER A 76 9.19 -26.54 -8.30
CA SER A 76 8.04 -26.87 -7.46
C SER A 76 7.96 -25.91 -6.28
N GLY A 77 6.91 -25.09 -6.24
CA GLY A 77 6.66 -24.11 -5.18
C GLY A 77 6.47 -22.65 -5.62
N LYS A 78 6.65 -22.32 -6.91
CA LYS A 78 6.40 -20.95 -7.42
C LYS A 78 5.68 -20.94 -8.77
N ALA A 79 4.54 -21.60 -8.84
CA ALA A 79 3.53 -21.30 -9.87
C ALA A 79 2.52 -20.30 -9.30
N ASN A 80 2.96 -19.07 -9.07
CA ASN A 80 2.04 -17.94 -9.00
C ASN A 80 2.44 -17.00 -10.14
N GLY A 81 1.67 -17.08 -11.22
CA GLY A 81 1.66 -16.10 -12.30
C GLY A 81 1.03 -14.79 -11.82
N GLN A 82 1.58 -14.20 -10.75
CA GLN A 82 1.33 -12.79 -10.50
C GLN A 82 2.30 -12.05 -11.43
N SER A 83 1.74 -11.51 -12.51
CA SER A 83 2.42 -10.53 -13.34
C SER A 83 2.89 -9.40 -12.42
N ASP A 84 4.19 -9.38 -12.10
CA ASP A 84 4.83 -8.20 -11.51
C ASP A 84 4.75 -7.12 -12.59
N SER A 85 3.66 -6.34 -12.60
CA SER A 85 3.59 -5.13 -13.42
C SER A 85 4.76 -4.22 -13.03
N GLU A 86 5.38 -3.55 -14.01
CA GLU A 86 6.54 -2.65 -13.81
C GLU A 86 6.34 -1.58 -12.72
N ARG A 87 5.11 -1.40 -12.22
CA ARG A 87 4.72 -0.40 -11.20
C ARG A 87 4.68 -0.91 -9.77
N THR A 88 4.99 -2.18 -9.49
CA THR A 88 4.90 -2.73 -8.12
C THR A 88 6.26 -2.85 -7.43
N ILE A 89 6.52 -2.01 -6.42
CA ILE A 89 7.71 -2.12 -5.57
C ILE A 89 7.42 -3.01 -4.36
N ARG A 90 8.08 -4.17 -4.26
CA ARG A 90 7.96 -5.08 -3.10
C ARG A 90 9.06 -4.87 -2.07
N LEU A 91 8.67 -4.54 -0.85
CA LEU A 91 9.56 -4.49 0.30
C LEU A 91 9.72 -5.90 0.90
N ARG A 92 10.96 -6.39 1.05
CA ARG A 92 11.25 -7.77 1.52
C ARG A 92 11.91 -7.85 2.90
N LYS A 93 12.40 -6.73 3.42
CA LYS A 93 13.18 -6.66 4.67
C LYS A 93 12.40 -5.87 5.72
N GLY A 94 11.60 -6.58 6.51
CA GLY A 94 10.86 -6.03 7.66
C GLY A 94 10.81 -7.07 8.79
N HIS A 95 10.59 -6.60 10.03
CA HIS A 95 10.43 -7.47 11.19
C HIS A 95 9.08 -7.21 11.84
N THR A 96 8.25 -8.24 11.96
CA THR A 96 6.96 -8.16 12.64
C THR A 96 7.14 -8.42 14.13
N ILE A 97 6.82 -7.42 14.95
CA ILE A 97 6.90 -7.53 16.41
C ILE A 97 5.73 -8.39 16.90
N LYS A 98 6.04 -9.49 17.59
CA LYS A 98 5.02 -10.39 18.17
C LYS A 98 4.60 -9.89 19.55
N LEU A 99 3.46 -9.19 19.63
CA LEU A 99 2.85 -8.79 20.91
C LEU A 99 1.56 -9.58 21.16
N LYS A 100 1.27 -9.84 22.44
CA LYS A 100 -0.03 -10.39 22.89
C LYS A 100 -1.05 -9.26 22.99
N GLY A 101 -2.33 -9.58 22.80
CA GLY A 101 -3.45 -8.63 22.95
C GLY A 101 -4.02 -8.09 21.65
N GLN A 102 -3.95 -8.87 20.56
CA GLN A 102 -4.58 -8.51 19.28
C GLN A 102 -6.07 -8.18 19.50
N ALA A 103 -6.51 -7.06 18.94
CA ALA A 103 -7.90 -6.65 18.99
C ALA A 103 -8.78 -7.63 18.21
N ALA A 104 -10.04 -7.78 18.63
CA ALA A 104 -11.02 -8.49 17.83
C ALA A 104 -11.40 -7.66 16.59
N ASP A 105 -11.74 -8.34 15.50
CA ASP A 105 -12.17 -7.70 14.24
C ASP A 105 -13.65 -7.26 14.33
N GLU A 106 -13.97 -6.44 15.33
CA GLU A 106 -15.32 -5.95 15.62
C GLU A 106 -15.32 -4.43 15.82
N ILE A 107 -16.28 -3.74 15.20
CA ILE A 107 -16.49 -2.30 15.39
C ILE A 107 -17.57 -2.13 16.46
N LEU A 108 -17.17 -1.56 17.59
CA LEU A 108 -18.06 -1.23 18.71
C LEU A 108 -18.37 0.27 18.71
N ASP A 109 -19.63 0.62 18.96
CA ASP A 109 -20.02 2.01 19.14
C ASP A 109 -19.68 2.48 20.57
N CYS A 110 -18.87 3.54 20.65
CA CYS A 110 -18.36 4.10 21.89
C CYS A 110 -18.72 5.59 21.95
N PRO A 111 -19.76 5.98 22.69
CA PRO A 111 -20.16 7.38 22.77
C PRO A 111 -19.10 8.20 23.52
N THR A 112 -18.54 9.20 22.86
CA THR A 112 -17.56 10.12 23.45
C THR A 112 -18.21 11.40 23.92
N THR A 113 -17.98 11.79 25.18
CA THR A 113 -18.51 13.05 25.74
C THR A 113 -17.58 14.24 25.48
N THR A 114 -16.27 14.02 25.48
CA THR A 114 -15.29 15.09 25.38
C THR A 114 -14.24 14.74 24.34
N VAL A 115 -13.95 15.69 23.45
CA VAL A 115 -12.94 15.55 22.39
C VAL A 115 -11.94 16.68 22.53
N ALA A 116 -10.66 16.41 22.25
CA ALA A 116 -9.63 17.43 22.28
C ALA A 116 -8.84 17.44 20.98
N VAL A 117 -8.62 18.64 20.43
CA VAL A 117 -7.68 18.88 19.34
C VAL A 117 -6.36 19.33 19.94
N GLN A 118 -5.27 18.65 19.60
CA GLN A 118 -3.94 18.90 20.13
C GLN A 118 -3.03 19.49 19.05
N PRO A 119 -2.72 20.80 19.10
CA PRO A 119 -1.75 21.41 18.20
C PRO A 119 -0.38 20.72 18.27
N THR A 120 0.00 20.20 19.43
CA THR A 120 1.29 19.52 19.66
C THR A 120 1.51 18.26 18.83
N ASN A 121 0.44 17.66 18.29
CA ASN A 121 0.55 16.48 17.42
C ASN A 121 1.01 16.83 15.99
N VAL A 122 0.98 18.12 15.65
CA VAL A 122 1.36 18.62 14.34
C VAL A 122 2.82 19.08 14.37
N HIS A 123 3.67 18.39 13.61
CA HIS A 123 5.09 18.72 13.57
C HIS A 123 5.31 20.03 12.80
N GLY A 124 6.08 20.95 13.39
CA GLY A 124 6.44 22.23 12.77
C GLY A 124 5.45 23.37 12.99
N ILE A 125 4.33 23.15 13.70
CA ILE A 125 3.39 24.23 14.04
C ILE A 125 4.00 25.18 15.08
N VAL A 126 3.68 26.47 14.99
CA VAL A 126 4.07 27.43 16.03
C VAL A 126 3.43 27.04 17.37
N PRO A 127 4.18 27.00 18.50
CA PRO A 127 3.64 26.57 19.79
C PRO A 127 2.45 27.40 20.30
N ILE A 128 2.34 28.65 19.84
CA ILE A 128 1.24 29.56 20.14
C ILE A 128 0.50 29.85 18.82
N PRO A 129 -0.37 28.91 18.36
CA PRO A 129 -1.21 29.15 17.20
C PRO A 129 -2.18 30.28 17.48
N LYS A 130 -2.72 30.88 16.41
CA LYS A 130 -3.74 31.92 16.52
C LYS A 130 -5.09 31.24 16.69
N MET A 131 -5.74 31.48 17.83
CA MET A 131 -7.07 30.96 18.12
C MET A 131 -8.13 31.80 17.38
N GLU A 132 -9.10 31.13 16.77
CA GLU A 132 -10.30 31.71 16.17
C GLU A 132 -11.50 31.64 17.15
N VAL A 133 -11.39 30.81 18.19
CA VAL A 133 -12.43 30.58 19.20
C VAL A 133 -11.95 30.91 20.61
N ALA A 134 -12.90 31.21 21.49
CA ALA A 134 -12.74 31.40 22.92
C ALA A 134 -13.43 30.28 23.73
N VAL A 135 -13.15 30.23 25.03
CA VAL A 135 -13.85 29.33 25.96
C VAL A 135 -15.30 29.81 26.12
N GLY A 136 -16.25 28.89 26.00
CA GLY A 136 -17.70 29.14 26.00
C GLY A 136 -18.31 29.28 24.60
N ASP A 137 -17.50 29.27 23.54
CA ASP A 137 -18.02 29.35 22.18
C ASP A 137 -18.64 28.02 21.74
N THR A 138 -19.78 28.10 21.04
CA THR A 138 -20.40 26.96 20.38
C THR A 138 -19.84 26.80 18.97
N VAL A 139 -19.39 25.59 18.62
CA VAL A 139 -18.77 25.24 17.34
C VAL A 139 -19.52 24.09 16.68
N LYS A 140 -19.59 24.09 15.35
CA LYS A 140 -20.06 22.96 14.54
C LYS A 140 -18.87 22.10 14.08
N ALA A 141 -19.12 20.85 13.74
CA ALA A 141 -18.10 20.01 13.11
C ALA A 141 -17.68 20.64 11.78
N GLY A 142 -16.39 20.94 11.62
CA GLY A 142 -15.82 21.67 10.48
C GLY A 142 -15.63 23.19 10.69
N ASP A 143 -16.03 23.75 11.84
CA ASP A 143 -15.72 25.15 12.16
C ASP A 143 -14.24 25.32 12.55
N PRO A 144 -13.59 26.42 12.15
CA PRO A 144 -12.18 26.65 12.45
C PRO A 144 -11.97 26.94 13.94
N LEU A 145 -11.01 26.24 14.56
CA LEU A 145 -10.60 26.43 15.95
C LEU A 145 -9.38 27.34 16.05
N PHE A 146 -8.37 27.07 15.24
CA PHE A 146 -7.11 27.81 15.22
C PHE A 146 -6.40 27.64 13.89
N HIS A 147 -5.40 28.48 13.64
CA HIS A 147 -4.49 28.35 12.51
C HIS A 147 -3.06 28.63 12.93
N ASP A 148 -2.11 28.12 12.14
CA ASP A 148 -0.70 28.43 12.34
C ASP A 148 -0.41 29.85 11.85
N LYS A 149 0.39 30.61 12.60
CA LYS A 149 0.79 31.97 12.21
C LYS A 149 1.68 32.00 10.98
N ASN A 150 2.40 30.91 10.73
CA ASN A 150 3.23 30.78 9.54
C ASN A 150 2.41 30.41 8.30
N LEU A 151 1.23 29.79 8.48
CA LEU A 151 0.40 29.22 7.43
C LEU A 151 -1.07 29.56 7.71
N GLU A 152 -1.42 30.84 7.63
CA GLU A 152 -2.71 31.36 8.07
C GLU A 152 -3.91 30.81 7.28
N GLN A 153 -3.66 30.38 6.05
CA GLN A 153 -4.64 29.78 5.14
C GLN A 153 -5.08 28.38 5.59
N ILE A 154 -4.21 27.64 6.29
CA ILE A 154 -4.50 26.28 6.75
C ILE A 154 -5.24 26.37 8.08
N LYS A 155 -6.51 25.97 8.08
CA LYS A 155 -7.35 25.97 9.29
C LYS A 155 -7.36 24.60 9.95
N PHE A 156 -7.27 24.58 11.27
CA PHE A 156 -7.55 23.40 12.09
C PHE A 156 -8.97 23.52 12.59
N VAL A 157 -9.81 22.53 12.24
CA VAL A 157 -11.25 22.59 12.48
C VAL A 157 -11.69 21.69 13.63
N ALA A 158 -12.91 21.92 14.12
CA ALA A 158 -13.54 21.11 15.13
C ALA A 158 -13.96 19.74 14.55
N PRO A 159 -13.55 18.62 15.17
CA PRO A 159 -13.95 17.28 14.72
C PRO A 159 -15.41 16.94 15.08
N VAL A 160 -15.97 17.62 16.08
CA VAL A 160 -17.33 17.40 16.60
C VAL A 160 -18.01 18.76 16.82
N SER A 161 -19.35 18.77 16.85
CA SER A 161 -20.10 19.94 17.32
C SER A 161 -20.24 19.96 18.83
N GLY A 162 -20.32 21.16 19.39
CA GLY A 162 -20.59 21.37 20.80
C GLY A 162 -19.95 22.65 21.32
N GLU A 163 -19.52 22.64 22.58
CA GLU A 163 -19.02 23.84 23.28
C GLU A 163 -17.53 23.71 23.61
N VAL A 164 -16.76 24.78 23.38
CA VAL A 164 -15.35 24.85 23.77
C VAL A 164 -15.25 25.10 25.27
N ILE A 165 -15.03 24.04 26.05
CA ILE A 165 -15.00 24.12 27.52
C ILE A 165 -13.65 24.57 28.07
N GLU A 166 -12.55 24.28 27.36
CA GLU A 166 -11.22 24.53 27.91
C GLU A 166 -10.17 24.71 26.80
N ILE A 167 -9.31 25.73 26.94
CA ILE A 167 -8.11 25.90 26.13
C ILE A 167 -6.90 25.77 27.04
N ARG A 168 -6.27 24.59 27.03
CA ARG A 168 -5.12 24.28 27.88
C ARG A 168 -3.86 24.90 27.34
N ARG A 169 -3.12 25.53 28.26
CA ARG A 169 -1.83 26.18 27.98
C ARG A 169 -0.72 25.46 28.76
N GLY A 170 0.35 25.13 28.09
CA GLY A 170 1.56 24.52 28.65
C GLY A 170 2.68 25.54 28.88
N ALA A 171 3.91 25.04 28.92
CA ALA A 171 5.12 25.85 29.09
C ALA A 171 5.21 26.96 28.03
N LYS A 172 5.71 28.13 28.43
CA LYS A 172 5.81 29.33 27.57
C LYS A 172 4.48 29.73 26.90
N ARG A 173 3.34 29.43 27.54
CA ARG A 173 1.97 29.69 27.04
C ARG A 173 1.62 28.94 25.74
N ALA A 174 2.33 27.87 25.41
CA ALA A 174 2.01 27.03 24.25
C ALA A 174 0.61 26.41 24.40
N ILE A 175 -0.18 26.38 23.33
CA ILE A 175 -1.51 25.74 23.38
C ILE A 175 -1.34 24.24 23.24
N THR A 176 -1.76 23.47 24.25
CA THR A 176 -1.61 22.01 24.26
C THR A 176 -2.88 21.31 23.82
N HIS A 177 -4.04 21.78 24.28
CA HIS A 177 -5.34 21.17 23.98
C HIS A 177 -6.40 22.24 23.81
N VAL A 178 -7.28 22.02 22.84
CA VAL A 178 -8.57 22.70 22.71
C VAL A 178 -9.62 21.63 22.98
N VAL A 179 -10.29 21.71 24.13
CA VAL A 179 -11.22 20.71 24.62
C VAL A 179 -12.65 21.14 24.32
N ILE A 180 -13.40 20.25 23.67
CA ILE A 180 -14.77 20.45 23.22
C ILE A 180 -15.65 19.42 23.93
N LEU A 181 -16.73 19.89 24.54
CA LEU A 181 -17.81 19.04 25.02
C LEU A 181 -18.73 18.74 23.84
N ALA A 182 -18.81 17.47 23.45
CA ALA A 182 -19.55 17.05 22.26
C ALA A 182 -21.06 17.03 22.51
N ASP A 183 -21.83 17.49 21.52
CA ASP A 183 -23.29 17.37 21.53
C ASP A 183 -23.73 15.92 21.32
N LYS A 184 -24.94 15.59 21.80
CA LYS A 184 -25.57 14.28 21.53
C LYS A 184 -25.86 14.05 20.05
N LYS A 185 -26.05 15.12 19.28
CA LYS A 185 -26.29 15.08 17.83
C LYS A 185 -25.28 16.01 17.16
N LEU A 186 -24.47 15.45 16.28
CA LEU A 186 -23.47 16.20 15.54
C LEU A 186 -24.14 17.12 14.52
N THR A 187 -23.76 18.39 14.58
CA THR A 187 -24.12 19.38 13.56
C THR A 187 -22.88 19.75 12.75
N TYR A 188 -23.03 19.80 11.43
CA TYR A 188 -21.91 20.03 10.52
C TYR A 188 -21.98 21.45 9.94
N ARG A 189 -20.82 22.05 9.74
CA ARG A 189 -20.66 23.24 8.91
C ARG A 189 -20.92 22.85 7.46
N THR A 190 -21.83 23.56 6.80
CA THR A 190 -22.10 23.33 5.38
C THR A 190 -20.99 23.96 4.55
N LEU A 191 -20.25 23.13 3.81
CA LEU A 191 -19.28 23.56 2.81
C LEU A 191 -19.74 23.04 1.45
N THR A 192 -19.72 23.91 0.44
CA THR A 192 -20.08 23.52 -0.92
C THR A 192 -18.87 22.86 -1.58
N PRO A 193 -18.92 21.55 -1.88
CA PRO A 193 -17.79 20.88 -2.51
C PRO A 193 -17.59 21.42 -3.94
N PRO A 194 -16.35 21.69 -4.36
CA PRO A 194 -16.06 22.06 -5.73
C PRO A 194 -16.33 20.88 -6.67
N ASP A 195 -16.77 21.17 -7.90
CA ASP A 195 -16.98 20.15 -8.93
C ASP A 195 -15.62 19.56 -9.34
N LEU A 196 -15.35 18.32 -8.95
CA LEU A 196 -14.08 17.65 -9.23
C LEU A 196 -13.73 17.59 -10.71
N THR A 197 -14.67 17.69 -11.63
CA THR A 197 -14.36 17.65 -13.07
C THR A 197 -13.79 18.97 -13.58
N LYS A 198 -14.24 20.09 -13.01
CA LYS A 198 -13.95 21.46 -13.47
C LYS A 198 -13.03 22.24 -12.55
N ALA A 199 -12.95 21.86 -11.28
CA ALA A 199 -12.23 22.58 -10.26
C ALA A 199 -10.74 22.66 -10.60
N SER A 200 -10.20 23.86 -10.43
CA SER A 200 -8.76 24.09 -10.54
C SER A 200 -8.04 23.54 -9.31
N ARG A 201 -6.76 23.16 -9.45
CA ARG A 201 -5.93 22.76 -8.29
C ARG A 201 -6.00 23.78 -7.13
N PRO A 202 -5.82 25.10 -7.34
CA PRO A 202 -5.89 26.05 -6.22
C PRO A 202 -7.27 26.11 -5.55
N GLU A 203 -8.37 25.94 -6.29
CA GLU A 203 -9.71 25.82 -5.69
C GLU A 203 -9.82 24.58 -4.78
N LEU A 204 -9.32 23.43 -5.23
CA LEU A 204 -9.29 22.20 -4.43
C LEU A 204 -8.42 22.38 -3.17
N VAL A 205 -7.24 22.97 -3.31
CA VAL A 205 -6.32 23.21 -2.19
C VAL A 205 -6.96 24.16 -1.16
N ASN A 206 -7.59 25.25 -1.60
CA ASN A 206 -8.30 26.17 -0.71
C ASN A 206 -9.47 25.50 0.01
N PHE A 207 -10.25 24.68 -0.71
CA PHE A 207 -11.36 23.93 -0.12
C PHE A 207 -10.87 22.92 0.95
N LEU A 208 -9.77 22.20 0.68
CA LEU A 208 -9.17 21.27 1.65
C LEU A 208 -8.57 22.00 2.86
N ALA A 209 -7.99 23.19 2.65
CA ALA A 209 -7.43 24.02 3.71
C ALA A 209 -8.52 24.62 4.62
N GLU A 210 -9.65 25.05 4.04
CA GLU A 210 -10.79 25.59 4.78
C GLU A 210 -11.58 24.50 5.51
N SER A 211 -11.76 23.33 4.90
CA SER A 211 -12.44 22.17 5.51
C SER A 211 -11.61 21.48 6.59
N GLY A 212 -10.34 21.83 6.73
CA GLY A 212 -9.44 21.27 7.74
C GLY A 212 -8.94 19.85 7.42
N THR A 213 -9.06 19.38 6.18
CA THR A 213 -8.49 18.11 5.73
C THR A 213 -7.04 18.24 5.26
N TRP A 214 -6.63 19.42 4.78
CA TRP A 214 -5.26 19.68 4.34
C TRP A 214 -4.17 19.34 5.38
N PRO A 215 -4.36 19.61 6.70
CA PRO A 215 -3.39 19.21 7.72
C PRO A 215 -3.09 17.71 7.82
N LEU A 216 -3.92 16.85 7.22
CA LEU A 216 -3.67 15.41 7.17
C LEU A 216 -2.54 15.05 6.18
N ILE A 217 -2.24 15.93 5.22
CA ILE A 217 -1.19 15.76 4.23
C ILE A 217 0.15 16.24 4.81
N LYS A 218 1.10 15.30 4.92
CA LYS A 218 2.42 15.56 5.50
C LYS A 218 3.50 15.42 4.43
N GLN A 219 4.39 16.40 4.37
CA GLN A 219 5.52 16.32 3.46
C GLN A 219 6.59 15.35 3.97
N ARG A 220 7.25 14.66 3.03
CA ARG A 220 8.43 13.82 3.30
C ARG A 220 9.66 14.52 2.74
N PRO A 221 10.84 14.45 3.40
CA PRO A 221 11.19 13.58 4.54
C PRO A 221 10.87 14.16 5.93
N PHE A 222 10.62 15.46 6.04
CA PHE A 222 10.60 16.17 7.34
C PHE A 222 9.34 15.94 8.19
N ASN A 223 8.30 15.29 7.66
CA ASN A 223 7.05 15.00 8.36
C ASN A 223 6.33 16.23 8.95
N VAL A 224 6.50 17.39 8.30
CA VAL A 224 5.76 18.63 8.62
C VAL A 224 4.57 18.79 7.69
N LEU A 225 3.71 19.78 7.94
CA LEU A 225 2.59 20.12 7.07
C LEU A 225 3.06 20.45 5.65
N ALA A 226 2.29 20.02 4.65
CA ALA A 226 2.53 20.40 3.26
C ALA A 226 2.12 21.87 3.03
N GLY A 227 2.98 22.64 2.36
CA GLY A 227 2.63 24.00 1.90
C GLY A 227 1.63 23.95 0.75
N MET A 228 0.68 24.89 0.71
CA MET A 228 -0.38 24.96 -0.32
C MET A 228 0.19 25.28 -1.72
N ASP A 229 1.24 26.09 -1.76
CA ASP A 229 1.91 26.53 -3.00
C ASP A 229 2.84 25.47 -3.60
N VAL A 230 3.17 24.44 -2.83
CA VAL A 230 4.09 23.38 -3.28
C VAL A 230 3.30 22.28 -3.95
N VAL A 231 3.65 21.99 -5.21
CA VAL A 231 3.09 20.84 -5.93
C VAL A 231 3.92 19.60 -5.56
N PRO A 232 3.33 18.57 -4.93
CA PRO A 232 4.03 17.34 -4.63
C PRO A 232 4.37 16.60 -5.92
N ARG A 233 5.58 16.02 -5.99
CA ARG A 233 5.97 15.14 -7.11
C ARG A 233 5.13 13.88 -7.15
N ASP A 234 4.98 13.22 -6.00
CA ASP A 234 4.18 12.00 -5.84
C ASP A 234 3.45 12.04 -4.50
N ILE A 235 2.29 11.39 -4.42
CA ILE A 235 1.51 11.27 -3.18
C ILE A 235 1.48 9.80 -2.77
N PHE A 236 1.85 9.51 -1.53
CA PHE A 236 1.85 8.14 -1.01
C PHE A 236 0.75 7.95 0.04
N ILE A 237 -0.09 6.94 -0.16
CA ILE A 237 -1.21 6.62 0.73
C ILE A 237 -0.91 5.26 1.38
N SER A 238 -0.85 5.24 2.71
CA SER A 238 -0.64 4.00 3.48
C SER A 238 -1.99 3.39 3.82
N THR A 239 -2.32 2.22 3.25
CA THR A 239 -3.58 1.50 3.53
C THR A 239 -3.43 0.40 4.56
N PHE A 240 -2.23 0.16 5.08
CA PHE A 240 -1.96 -0.80 6.13
C PHE A 240 -1.02 -0.18 7.17
N ASP A 241 -1.09 -0.68 8.39
CA ASP A 241 -0.16 -0.33 9.45
C ASP A 241 0.50 -1.61 9.97
N THR A 242 1.83 -1.54 10.12
CA THR A 242 2.66 -2.65 10.60
C THR A 242 2.92 -2.58 12.11
N ALA A 243 2.45 -1.51 12.76
CA ALA A 243 2.52 -1.38 14.21
C ALA A 243 1.78 -2.54 14.88
N PRO A 244 2.30 -3.06 16.01
CA PRO A 244 1.61 -4.12 16.71
C PRO A 244 0.28 -3.60 17.26
N LEU A 245 -0.77 -4.41 17.17
CA LEU A 245 -2.13 -4.09 17.59
C LEU A 245 -2.82 -3.00 16.74
N ALA A 246 -2.28 -2.65 15.57
CA ALA A 246 -2.96 -1.75 14.66
C ALA A 246 -4.28 -2.35 14.16
N PRO A 247 -5.33 -1.52 13.96
CA PRO A 247 -6.58 -1.99 13.40
C PRO A 247 -6.40 -2.39 11.92
N ASP A 248 -7.24 -3.30 11.45
CA ASP A 248 -7.33 -3.60 10.03
C ASP A 248 -8.05 -2.45 9.30
N ASN A 249 -7.29 -1.65 8.55
CA ASN A 249 -7.82 -0.54 7.76
C ASN A 249 -8.85 -0.97 6.71
N ARG A 250 -8.86 -2.24 6.28
CA ARG A 250 -9.90 -2.77 5.38
C ARG A 250 -11.27 -2.74 6.05
N MET A 251 -11.30 -3.01 7.35
CA MET A 251 -12.51 -2.94 8.15
C MET A 251 -13.00 -1.50 8.29
N ILE A 252 -12.08 -0.56 8.45
CA ILE A 252 -12.39 0.88 8.55
C ILE A 252 -13.01 1.42 7.25
N VAL A 253 -12.51 0.98 6.10
CA VAL A 253 -12.98 1.45 4.77
C VAL A 253 -14.19 0.67 4.26
N SER A 254 -14.54 -0.44 4.90
CA SER A 254 -15.67 -1.28 4.48
C SER A 254 -16.98 -0.47 4.49
N GLY A 255 -17.68 -0.47 3.35
CA GLY A 255 -18.91 0.31 3.14
C GLY A 255 -18.71 1.79 2.80
N GLN A 256 -17.45 2.26 2.76
CA GLN A 256 -17.10 3.63 2.35
C GLN A 256 -16.19 3.64 1.10
N GLU A 257 -16.24 2.61 0.27
CA GLU A 257 -15.35 2.43 -0.87
C GLU A 257 -15.52 3.55 -1.92
N GLU A 258 -16.75 4.06 -2.10
CA GLU A 258 -17.01 5.18 -3.01
C GLU A 258 -16.38 6.48 -2.51
N ALA A 259 -16.45 6.75 -1.20
CA ALA A 259 -15.82 7.92 -0.60
C ALA A 259 -14.29 7.82 -0.68
N PHE A 260 -13.75 6.61 -0.49
CA PHE A 260 -12.33 6.34 -0.66
C PHE A 260 -11.86 6.60 -2.09
N GLN A 261 -12.57 6.07 -3.11
CA GLN A 261 -12.23 6.31 -4.52
C GLN A 261 -12.29 7.80 -4.88
N LYS A 262 -13.33 8.52 -4.43
CA LYS A 262 -13.40 9.99 -4.62
C LYS A 262 -12.21 10.71 -4.00
N GLY A 263 -11.74 10.25 -2.84
CA GLY A 263 -10.52 10.76 -2.21
C GLY A 263 -9.28 10.57 -3.09
N LEU A 264 -9.14 9.40 -3.72
CA LEU A 264 -8.04 9.14 -4.66
C LEU A 264 -8.11 10.05 -5.89
N ASP A 265 -9.31 10.24 -6.45
CA ASP A 265 -9.52 11.10 -7.61
C ASP A 265 -9.16 12.57 -7.31
N VAL A 266 -9.47 13.04 -6.09
CA VAL A 266 -9.05 14.37 -5.60
C VAL A 266 -7.54 14.45 -5.51
N LEU A 267 -6.89 13.48 -4.86
CA LEU A 267 -5.44 13.46 -4.68
C LEU A 267 -4.69 13.40 -6.01
N ALA A 268 -5.21 12.67 -7.00
CA ALA A 268 -4.65 12.61 -8.35
C ALA A 268 -4.61 13.98 -9.05
N ARG A 269 -5.49 14.92 -8.67
CA ARG A 269 -5.45 16.31 -9.17
C ARG A 269 -4.53 17.24 -8.41
N LEU A 270 -4.02 16.83 -7.25
CA LEU A 270 -3.13 17.66 -6.43
C LEU A 270 -1.66 17.55 -6.84
N THR A 271 -1.30 16.49 -7.59
CA THR A 271 0.06 16.15 -8.00
C THR A 271 0.17 16.04 -9.52
N ASP A 272 1.33 16.41 -10.07
CA ASP A 272 1.65 16.20 -11.49
C ASP A 272 2.24 14.80 -11.76
N GLY A 273 2.62 14.06 -10.71
CA GLY A 273 3.16 12.70 -10.83
C GLY A 273 2.12 11.64 -10.47
N ALA A 274 2.53 10.65 -9.68
CA ALA A 274 1.69 9.49 -9.38
C ALA A 274 1.17 9.50 -7.93
N VAL A 275 -0.04 8.96 -7.76
CA VAL A 275 -0.55 8.57 -6.44
C VAL A 275 -0.21 7.10 -6.24
N HIS A 276 0.52 6.78 -5.18
CA HIS A 276 0.95 5.43 -4.86
C HIS A 276 0.18 4.88 -3.67
N LEU A 277 -0.48 3.75 -3.88
CA LEU A 277 -1.18 3.04 -2.83
C LEU A 277 -0.31 1.94 -2.23
N GLY A 278 0.00 2.05 -0.94
CA GLY A 278 0.72 1.01 -0.21
C GLY A 278 -0.24 -0.11 0.19
N LEU A 279 0.01 -1.33 -0.29
CA LEU A 279 -0.78 -2.54 0.01
C LEU A 279 0.02 -3.52 0.87
N ASP A 280 -0.68 -4.28 1.73
CA ASP A 280 -0.07 -5.39 2.48
C ASP A 280 0.08 -6.61 1.58
N GLY A 281 1.34 -6.99 1.31
CA GLY A 281 1.67 -8.14 0.47
C GLY A 281 1.50 -9.51 1.15
N SER A 282 1.22 -9.55 2.46
CA SER A 282 0.96 -10.80 3.19
C SER A 282 -0.48 -11.31 3.01
N ILE A 283 -1.38 -10.43 2.59
CA ILE A 283 -2.80 -10.70 2.46
C ILE A 283 -3.14 -10.91 1.00
N SER A 284 -3.67 -12.09 0.66
CA SER A 284 -4.14 -12.43 -0.68
C SER A 284 -5.67 -12.32 -0.76
N GLY A 285 -6.18 -11.46 -1.65
CA GLY A 285 -7.63 -11.35 -1.92
C GLY A 285 -8.03 -10.03 -2.55
N GLU A 286 -9.24 -9.97 -3.11
CA GLU A 286 -9.85 -8.71 -3.54
C GLU A 286 -10.27 -7.90 -2.31
N THR A 287 -9.78 -6.67 -2.24
CA THR A 287 -10.10 -5.70 -1.19
C THR A 287 -10.59 -4.41 -1.82
N ALA A 288 -11.15 -3.50 -1.01
CA ALA A 288 -11.43 -2.13 -1.45
C ALA A 288 -10.20 -1.45 -2.06
N PHE A 289 -9.01 -1.76 -1.53
CA PHE A 289 -7.74 -1.16 -1.96
C PHE A 289 -7.22 -1.71 -3.28
N THR A 290 -7.43 -3.00 -3.58
CA THR A 290 -6.98 -3.59 -4.86
C THR A 290 -7.88 -3.21 -6.04
N ARG A 291 -9.13 -2.80 -5.77
CA ARG A 291 -10.07 -2.33 -6.79
C ARG A 291 -9.94 -0.83 -7.08
N ALA A 292 -9.14 -0.12 -6.30
CA ALA A 292 -8.92 1.31 -6.48
C ALA A 292 -8.35 1.62 -7.87
N THR A 293 -8.86 2.68 -8.49
CA THR A 293 -8.40 3.16 -9.80
C THR A 293 -7.64 4.48 -9.65
N GLY A 294 -6.72 4.77 -10.59
CA GLY A 294 -5.97 6.03 -10.59
C GLY A 294 -4.77 6.07 -9.64
N VAL A 295 -4.27 4.89 -9.22
CA VAL A 295 -3.12 4.69 -8.33
C VAL A 295 -2.13 3.64 -8.86
#